data_AF-A0A1E7FKJ6-F1
#
_entry.id   AF-A0A1E7FKJ6-F1
#
_cell.length_a   1.000
_cell.length_b   1.000
_cell.length_c   1.000
_cell.angle_alpha   90.00
_cell.angle_beta   90.00
_cell.angle_gamma   90.00
#
_symmetry.space_group_name_H-M   'P 1'
#
loop_
_entity.id
_entity.type
_entity.pdbx_description
1 polymer ?
#
loop_
_entity_poly.entity_id
_entity_poly.type
_entity_poly.pdbx_seq_one_letter_code
_entity_poly.pdbx_strand_id
1 'polypeptide(L)'
;MVILAKSEHDSKLKFGRKLLSQLELYGIDPDLTLLNWYIRVCATINSRYPQDQRESWTEALITFNKLREIKLANSHSYNSIVYACNSLISDPDEKHSILRDIFSKCQNDGLVDERILTSLKRFLPPKLYSDLTTLDSRDRQIDMRHIPSSWKINKTSIQ
;
A
#
# COMPACT_ATOMS: atom_id res chain seq x y z
N MET A 1 15.48 3.08 -6.40
CA MET A 1 14.35 3.32 -5.47
C MET A 1 14.49 2.60 -4.12
N VAL A 2 14.91 1.32 -4.09
CA VAL A 2 15.13 0.56 -2.82
C VAL A 2 16.01 1.31 -1.81
N ILE A 3 17.15 1.83 -2.28
CA ILE A 3 18.10 2.59 -1.45
C ILE A 3 17.42 3.80 -0.82
N LEU A 4 16.64 4.56 -1.61
CA LEU A 4 15.92 5.74 -1.12
C LEU A 4 14.89 5.37 -0.05
N ALA A 5 14.12 4.30 -0.27
CA ALA A 5 13.07 3.87 0.68
C ALA A 5 13.64 3.47 2.05
N LYS A 6 14.86 2.94 2.07
CA LYS A 6 15.58 2.53 3.29
C LYS A 6 16.47 3.61 3.88
N SER A 7 16.76 4.68 3.13
CA SER A 7 17.61 5.77 3.60
C SER A 7 16.87 6.64 4.62
N GLU A 8 17.62 7.35 5.48
CA GLU A 8 17.08 8.39 6.36
C GLU A 8 17.07 9.78 5.70
N HIS A 9 17.39 9.86 4.41
CA HIS A 9 17.58 11.14 3.71
C HIS A 9 16.28 11.97 3.63
N ASP A 10 16.31 13.21 4.11
CA ASP A 10 15.14 14.09 4.19
C ASP A 10 14.50 14.36 2.81
N SER A 11 15.33 14.53 1.78
CA SER A 11 14.88 14.74 0.39
C SER A 11 14.55 13.47 -0.42
N LYS A 12 14.32 12.30 0.20
CA LYS A 12 14.06 11.05 -0.53
C LYS A 12 12.86 11.14 -1.48
N LEU A 13 11.81 11.89 -1.11
CA LEU A 13 10.64 12.12 -1.96
C LEU A 13 11.01 12.89 -3.23
N LYS A 14 11.79 13.97 -3.09
CA LYS A 14 12.29 14.78 -4.21
C LYS A 14 13.14 13.96 -5.18
N PHE A 15 14.03 13.09 -4.66
CA PHE A 15 14.83 12.20 -5.50
C PHE A 15 13.98 11.14 -6.20
N GLY A 16 12.99 10.57 -5.50
CA GLY A 16 12.05 9.63 -6.10
C GLY A 16 11.27 10.25 -7.26
N ARG A 17 10.73 11.45 -7.07
CA ARG A 17 10.04 12.22 -8.13
C ARG A 17 10.95 12.49 -9.32
N LYS A 18 12.15 13.02 -9.07
CA LYS A 18 13.12 13.33 -10.12
C LYS A 18 13.44 12.09 -10.97
N LEU A 19 13.60 10.93 -10.34
CA LEU A 19 13.84 9.68 -11.05
C LEU A 19 12.65 9.29 -11.94
N LEU A 20 11.42 9.35 -11.43
CA LEU A 20 10.23 9.04 -12.22
C LEU A 20 10.06 9.99 -13.41
N SER A 21 10.23 11.29 -13.20
CA SER A 21 10.18 12.28 -14.29
C SER A 21 11.28 12.04 -15.33
N GLN A 22 12.48 11.62 -14.92
CA GLN A 22 13.54 11.28 -15.87
C GLN A 22 13.17 10.06 -16.73
N LEU A 23 12.58 9.01 -16.14
CA LEU A 23 12.14 7.85 -16.89
C LEU A 23 11.08 8.23 -17.94
N GLU A 24 10.11 9.05 -17.55
CA GLU A 24 9.08 9.57 -18.45
C GLU A 24 9.69 10.40 -19.60
N LEU A 25 10.65 11.29 -19.31
CA LEU A 25 11.36 12.07 -20.33
C LEU A 25 12.11 11.21 -21.34
N TYR A 26 12.60 10.04 -20.93
CA TYR A 26 13.26 9.08 -21.82
C TYR A 26 12.29 8.07 -22.45
N GLY A 27 10.98 8.19 -22.22
CA GLY A 27 9.97 7.26 -22.74
C GLY A 27 10.07 5.86 -22.14
N ILE A 28 10.60 5.75 -20.91
CA ILE A 28 10.76 4.49 -20.19
C ILE A 28 9.63 4.37 -19.17
N ASP A 29 8.78 3.36 -19.34
CA ASP A 29 7.73 3.07 -18.38
C ASP A 29 8.30 2.46 -17.09
N PRO A 30 8.00 3.06 -15.91
CA PRO A 30 8.32 2.45 -14.63
C PRO A 30 7.69 1.06 -14.47
N ASP A 31 8.50 0.06 -14.15
CA ASP A 31 7.97 -1.27 -13.84
C ASP A 31 7.23 -1.29 -12.48
N LEU A 32 6.47 -2.37 -12.26
CA LEU A 32 5.71 -2.61 -11.03
C LEU A 32 6.59 -2.55 -9.76
N THR A 33 7.83 -3.06 -9.85
CA THR A 33 8.74 -3.09 -8.71
C THR A 33 9.16 -1.68 -8.31
N LEU A 34 9.51 -0.85 -9.30
CA LEU A 34 9.92 0.52 -9.10
C LEU A 34 8.80 1.36 -8.48
N LEU A 35 7.58 1.23 -8.99
CA LEU A 35 6.41 1.95 -8.50
C LEU A 35 6.03 1.53 -7.07
N ASN A 36 6.10 0.23 -6.77
CA ASN A 36 5.90 -0.25 -5.40
C ASN A 36 6.95 0.30 -4.43
N TRP A 37 8.22 0.36 -4.85
CA TRP A 37 9.27 1.01 -4.06
C TRP A 37 9.06 2.50 -3.91
N TYR A 38 8.49 3.18 -4.90
CA TYR A 38 8.16 4.59 -4.81
C TYR A 38 7.07 4.86 -3.77
N ILE A 39 6.02 4.03 -3.73
CA ILE A 39 5.00 4.09 -2.65
C ILE A 39 5.67 3.92 -1.28
N ARG A 40 6.66 3.02 -1.16
CA ARG A 40 7.43 2.86 0.08
C ARG A 40 8.30 4.07 0.42
N VAL A 41 8.90 4.74 -0.56
CA VAL A 41 9.62 6.01 -0.34
C VAL A 41 8.67 7.04 0.26
N CYS A 42 7.46 7.14 -0.27
CA CYS A 42 6.43 8.04 0.28
C CYS A 42 6.09 7.68 1.73
N ALA A 43 5.92 6.38 2.01
CA ALA A 43 5.57 5.89 3.35
C ALA A 43 6.66 6.10 4.42
N THR A 44 7.92 6.32 4.03
CA THR A 44 9.06 6.44 4.95
C THR A 44 9.67 7.85 4.98
N ILE A 45 8.98 8.87 4.49
CA ILE A 45 9.47 10.24 4.62
C ILE A 45 9.63 10.62 6.10
N ASN A 46 10.71 11.30 6.42
CA ASN A 46 10.99 11.79 7.76
C ASN A 46 10.66 13.28 7.82
N SER A 47 9.38 13.64 7.70
CA SER A 47 8.95 15.03 7.84
C SER A 47 8.13 15.24 9.11
N ARG A 48 8.45 16.34 9.78
CA ARG A 48 7.70 16.85 10.93
C ARG A 48 6.54 17.76 10.51
N TYR A 49 6.46 18.11 9.22
CA TYR A 49 5.44 19.01 8.71
C TYR A 49 4.24 18.20 8.19
N PRO A 50 3.02 18.45 8.71
CA PRO A 50 1.81 17.74 8.25
C PRO A 50 1.54 17.91 6.75
N GLN A 51 1.97 19.03 6.16
CA GLN A 51 1.83 19.29 4.73
C GLN A 51 2.63 18.29 3.89
N ASP A 52 3.88 17.99 4.28
CA ASP A 52 4.72 17.02 3.58
C ASP A 52 4.15 15.60 3.69
N GLN A 53 3.55 15.26 4.84
CA GLN A 53 2.87 13.97 5.03
C GLN A 53 1.67 13.84 4.10
N ARG A 54 0.86 14.90 3.97
CA ARG A 54 -0.28 14.95 3.05
C ARG A 54 0.15 14.87 1.59
N GLU A 55 1.21 15.59 1.23
CA GLU A 55 1.78 15.55 -0.11
C GLU A 55 2.29 14.15 -0.46
N SER A 56 3.05 13.54 0.45
CA SER A 56 3.55 12.17 0.30
C SER A 56 2.43 11.14 0.21
N TRP A 57 1.35 11.33 0.98
CA TRP A 57 0.16 10.47 0.90
C TRP A 57 -0.52 10.60 -0.47
N THR A 58 -0.64 11.82 -0.98
CA THR A 58 -1.21 12.10 -2.30
C THR A 58 -0.42 11.40 -3.40
N GLU A 59 0.92 11.47 -3.36
CA GLU A 59 1.81 10.79 -4.31
C GLU A 59 1.70 9.26 -4.24
N ALA A 60 1.65 8.70 -3.03
CA ALA A 60 1.46 7.28 -2.82
C ALA A 60 0.14 6.81 -3.43
N LEU A 61 -0.94 7.57 -3.23
CA LEU A 61 -2.27 7.27 -3.73
C LEU A 61 -2.36 7.38 -5.26
N ILE A 62 -1.79 8.44 -5.86
CA ILE A 62 -1.71 8.60 -7.32
C ILE A 62 -0.97 7.42 -7.94
N THR A 63 0.18 7.04 -7.37
CA THR A 63 0.99 5.92 -7.86
C THR A 63 0.24 4.59 -7.75
N PHE A 64 -0.43 4.36 -6.62
CA PHE A 64 -1.21 3.16 -6.40
C PHE A 64 -2.43 3.07 -7.34
N ASN A 65 -3.14 4.17 -7.53
CA ASN A 65 -4.29 4.22 -8.45
C ASN A 65 -3.84 3.98 -9.89
N LYS A 66 -2.70 4.56 -10.32
CA LYS A 66 -2.09 4.26 -11.62
C LYS A 66 -1.85 2.76 -11.80
N LEU A 67 -1.26 2.09 -10.80
CA LEU A 67 -1.03 0.63 -10.83
C LEU A 67 -2.33 -0.17 -10.93
N ARG A 68 -3.39 0.27 -10.24
CA ARG A 68 -4.70 -0.40 -10.29
C ARG A 68 -5.41 -0.22 -11.62
N GLU A 69 -5.41 0.99 -12.16
CA GLU A 69 -6.06 1.34 -13.43
C GLU A 69 -5.47 0.53 -14.61
N ILE A 70 -4.15 0.39 -14.64
CA ILE A 70 -3.45 -0.43 -15.65
C ILE A 70 -3.42 -1.93 -15.32
N LYS A 71 -4.14 -2.37 -14.27
CA LYS A 71 -4.22 -3.77 -13.81
C LYS A 71 -2.87 -4.42 -13.49
N LEU A 72 -1.88 -3.64 -13.08
CA LEU A 72 -0.56 -4.14 -12.64
C LEU A 72 -0.44 -4.24 -11.12
N ALA A 73 -1.35 -3.63 -10.35
CA ALA A 73 -1.36 -3.75 -8.91
C ALA A 73 -1.44 -5.22 -8.46
N ASN A 74 -0.59 -5.59 -7.51
CA ASN A 74 -0.59 -6.91 -6.88
C ASN A 74 -0.71 -6.79 -5.35
N SER A 75 -0.68 -7.90 -4.63
CA SER A 75 -0.76 -7.88 -3.17
C SER A 75 0.35 -7.04 -2.52
N HIS A 76 1.52 -6.92 -3.15
CA HIS A 76 2.61 -6.06 -2.68
C HIS A 76 2.31 -4.56 -2.85
N SER A 77 1.61 -4.17 -3.93
CA SER A 77 1.11 -2.80 -4.13
C SER A 77 0.11 -2.42 -3.05
N TYR A 78 -0.86 -3.30 -2.78
CA TYR A 78 -1.82 -3.12 -1.70
C TYR A 78 -1.13 -3.02 -0.34
N ASN A 79 -0.13 -3.84 -0.07
CA ASN A 79 0.57 -3.79 1.20
C ASN A 79 1.35 -2.47 1.34
N SER A 80 1.97 -2.01 0.25
CA SER A 80 2.71 -0.75 0.25
C SER A 80 1.81 0.45 0.55
N ILE A 81 0.59 0.50 0.01
CA ILE A 81 -0.35 1.60 0.30
C ILE A 81 -0.97 1.48 1.72
N VAL A 82 -1.18 0.26 2.24
CA VAL A 82 -1.58 0.05 3.65
C VAL A 82 -0.51 0.60 4.61
N TYR A 83 0.76 0.34 4.34
CA TYR A 83 1.87 0.91 5.11
C TYR A 83 1.91 2.44 5.00
N ALA A 84 1.75 2.99 3.79
CA ALA A 84 1.72 4.43 3.58
C ALA A 84 0.59 5.10 4.39
N CYS A 85 -0.61 4.51 4.37
CA CYS A 85 -1.75 5.01 5.15
C CYS A 85 -1.44 5.01 6.66
N ASN A 86 -0.86 3.93 7.18
CA ASN A 86 -0.53 3.83 8.60
C ASN A 86 0.51 4.89 9.02
N SER A 87 1.50 5.16 8.16
CA SER A 87 2.59 6.10 8.45
C SER A 87 2.21 7.57 8.26
N LEU A 88 1.37 7.89 7.27
CA LEU A 88 1.15 9.27 6.81
C LEU A 88 -0.16 9.88 7.31
N ILE A 89 -1.15 9.05 7.66
CA ILE A 89 -2.43 9.53 8.19
C ILE A 89 -2.35 9.53 9.72
N SER A 90 -2.49 10.71 10.32
CA SER A 90 -2.42 10.86 11.78
C SER A 90 -3.77 10.66 12.47
N ASP A 91 -4.86 11.06 11.82
CA ASP A 91 -6.21 10.90 12.35
C ASP A 91 -6.62 9.41 12.35
N PRO A 92 -6.96 8.83 13.52
CA PRO A 92 -7.30 7.41 13.59
C PRO A 92 -8.55 7.03 12.80
N ASP A 93 -9.58 7.88 12.78
CA ASP A 93 -10.86 7.55 12.13
C ASP A 93 -10.74 7.63 10.62
N GLU A 94 -10.04 8.64 10.10
CA GLU A 94 -9.66 8.74 8.69
C GLU A 94 -8.80 7.54 8.27
N LYS A 95 -7.79 7.18 9.07
CA LYS A 95 -6.94 6.00 8.82
C LYS A 95 -7.75 4.72 8.74
N HIS A 96 -8.64 4.50 9.70
CA HIS A 96 -9.51 3.32 9.72
C HIS A 96 -10.42 3.27 8.49
N SER A 97 -11.00 4.41 8.10
CA SER A 97 -11.85 4.52 6.91
C SER A 97 -11.07 4.16 5.63
N ILE A 98 -9.88 4.73 5.46
CA ILE A 98 -9.00 4.47 4.31
C ILE A 98 -8.56 3.01 4.28
N LEU A 99 -8.17 2.42 5.42
CA LEU A 99 -7.75 1.01 5.47
C LEU A 99 -8.89 0.05 5.12
N ARG A 100 -10.13 0.36 5.52
CA ARG A 100 -11.32 -0.41 5.09
C ARG A 100 -11.52 -0.34 3.59
N ASP A 101 -11.42 0.86 3.00
CA ASP A 101 -11.56 1.06 1.56
C ASP A 101 -10.46 0.33 0.76
N ILE A 102 -9.20 0.44 1.18
CA ILE A 102 -8.07 -0.29 0.57
C ILE A 102 -8.31 -1.80 0.64
N PHE A 103 -8.77 -2.32 1.78
CA PHE A 103 -9.03 -3.74 1.93
C PHE A 103 -10.19 -4.21 1.04
N SER A 104 -11.29 -3.45 0.98
CA SER A 104 -12.41 -3.72 0.07
C SER A 104 -11.97 -3.80 -1.39
N LYS A 105 -11.14 -2.85 -1.83
CA LYS A 105 -10.52 -2.87 -3.16
C LYS A 105 -9.66 -4.12 -3.38
N CYS A 106 -8.86 -4.51 -2.38
CA CYS A 106 -8.03 -5.71 -2.43
C CYS A 106 -8.86 -6.99 -2.57
N GLN A 107 -9.97 -7.08 -1.83
CA GLN A 107 -10.93 -8.19 -1.93
C GLN A 107 -11.55 -8.24 -3.33
N ASN A 108 -11.99 -7.10 -3.87
CA ASN A 108 -12.63 -7.02 -5.18
C ASN A 108 -11.68 -7.40 -6.33
N ASP A 109 -10.40 -7.04 -6.20
CA ASP A 109 -9.35 -7.39 -7.14
C ASP A 109 -8.86 -8.85 -6.95
N GLY A 110 -9.26 -9.50 -5.84
CA GLY A 110 -8.92 -10.88 -5.51
C GLY A 110 -7.44 -11.08 -5.15
N LEU A 111 -6.84 -10.06 -4.54
CA LEU A 111 -5.40 -9.98 -4.24
C LEU A 111 -5.07 -10.07 -2.75
N VAL A 112 -6.01 -10.55 -1.92
CA VAL A 112 -5.79 -10.69 -0.48
C VAL A 112 -4.82 -11.84 -0.21
N ASP A 113 -3.67 -11.50 0.36
CA ASP A 113 -2.67 -12.45 0.84
C ASP A 113 -2.41 -12.29 2.36
N GLU A 114 -1.57 -13.17 2.89
CA GLU A 114 -1.18 -13.16 4.31
C GLU A 114 -0.54 -11.83 4.72
N ARG A 115 0.16 -11.14 3.80
CA ARG A 115 0.87 -9.89 4.11
C ARG A 115 -0.12 -8.77 4.38
N ILE A 116 -1.17 -8.65 3.57
CA ILE A 116 -2.25 -7.67 3.79
C ILE A 116 -2.93 -7.92 5.13
N LEU A 117 -3.32 -9.16 5.41
CA LEU A 117 -4.01 -9.52 6.64
C LEU A 117 -3.11 -9.27 7.86
N THR A 118 -1.83 -9.61 7.78
CA THR A 118 -0.84 -9.31 8.83
C THR A 118 -0.68 -7.81 9.07
N SER A 119 -0.59 -7.01 8.01
CA SER A 119 -0.49 -5.56 8.11
C SER A 119 -1.75 -4.94 8.73
N LEU A 120 -2.93 -5.36 8.29
CA LEU A 120 -4.19 -4.89 8.86
C LEU A 120 -4.31 -5.27 10.34
N LYS A 121 -3.93 -6.50 10.71
CA LYS A 121 -3.91 -6.97 12.10
C LYS A 121 -2.98 -6.13 12.97
N ARG A 122 -1.88 -5.63 12.40
CA ARG A 122 -0.93 -4.76 13.09
C ARG A 122 -1.43 -3.31 13.22
N PHE A 123 -2.14 -2.80 12.23
CA PHE A 123 -2.48 -1.36 12.14
C PHE A 123 -3.89 -1.02 12.63
N LEU A 124 -4.78 -2.01 12.73
CA LEU A 124 -6.15 -1.81 13.20
C LEU A 124 -6.29 -2.31 14.65
N PRO A 125 -7.18 -1.69 15.45
CA PRO A 125 -7.63 -2.25 16.71
C PRO A 125 -8.20 -3.68 16.52
N PRO A 126 -8.03 -4.59 17.50
CA PRO A 126 -8.46 -6.00 17.37
C PRO A 126 -9.93 -6.17 16.95
N LYS A 127 -10.84 -5.40 17.54
CA LYS A 127 -12.27 -5.41 17.18
C LYS A 127 -12.48 -5.02 15.72
N LEU A 128 -11.83 -3.95 15.28
CA LEU A 128 -11.94 -3.45 13.92
C LEU A 128 -11.39 -4.45 12.89
N TYR A 129 -10.26 -5.10 13.21
CA TYR A 129 -9.72 -6.17 12.38
C TYR A 129 -10.68 -7.35 12.25
N SER A 130 -11.25 -7.81 13.37
CA SER A 130 -12.22 -8.91 13.38
C SER A 130 -13.51 -8.54 12.63
N ASP A 131 -14.04 -7.33 12.81
CA ASP A 131 -15.24 -6.86 12.09
C ASP A 131 -14.99 -6.78 10.58
N LEU A 132 -13.79 -6.38 10.15
CA LEU A 132 -13.44 -6.21 8.75
C LEU A 132 -13.14 -7.54 8.04
N THR A 133 -12.48 -8.47 8.73
CA THR A 133 -11.93 -9.70 8.12
C THR A 133 -12.69 -10.97 8.49
N THR A 134 -13.55 -10.93 9.51
CA THR A 134 -14.18 -12.09 10.16
C THR A 134 -13.18 -13.09 10.78
N LEU A 135 -11.89 -12.72 10.88
CA LEU A 135 -10.83 -13.55 11.46
C LEU A 135 -10.59 -13.20 12.94
N ASP A 136 -10.08 -14.16 13.71
CA ASP A 136 -9.71 -13.91 15.10
C ASP A 136 -8.43 -13.06 15.18
N SER A 137 -8.58 -11.88 15.78
CA SER A 137 -7.47 -10.99 16.12
C SER A 137 -6.44 -11.64 17.07
N ARG A 138 -6.76 -12.72 17.77
CA ARG A 138 -5.87 -13.42 18.70
C ARG A 138 -5.01 -14.50 18.05
N ASP A 139 -5.36 -14.95 16.84
CA ASP A 139 -4.62 -16.02 16.15
C ASP A 139 -3.18 -15.61 15.84
N ARG A 140 -2.19 -16.41 16.24
CA ARG A 140 -0.78 -16.07 15.98
C ARG A 140 -0.43 -16.14 14.49
N GLN A 141 -1.10 -16.99 13.75
CA GLN A 141 -0.90 -17.20 12.32
C GLN A 141 -2.26 -17.14 11.61
N ILE A 142 -2.27 -16.55 10.42
CA ILE A 142 -3.47 -16.46 9.61
C ILE A 142 -3.51 -17.69 8.72
N ASP A 143 -4.45 -18.61 8.98
CA ASP A 143 -4.63 -19.76 8.09
C ASP A 143 -5.31 -19.32 6.80
N MET A 144 -4.49 -19.14 5.76
CA MET A 144 -4.97 -18.73 4.46
C MET A 144 -5.99 -19.73 3.89
N ARG A 145 -6.03 -21.00 4.29
CA ARG A 145 -7.03 -21.96 3.77
C ARG A 145 -8.46 -21.62 4.21
N HIS A 146 -8.63 -20.86 5.27
CA HIS A 146 -9.93 -20.51 5.82
C HIS A 146 -10.46 -19.14 5.36
N ILE A 147 -9.68 -18.37 4.60
CA ILE A 147 -10.20 -17.11 4.04
C ILE A 147 -11.08 -17.37 2.81
N PRO A 148 -12.10 -16.55 2.55
CA PRO A 148 -12.98 -16.71 1.40
C PRO A 148 -12.20 -16.85 0.09
N SER A 149 -12.54 -17.84 -0.72
CA SER A 149 -11.91 -18.06 -2.03
C SER A 149 -12.03 -16.84 -2.93
N SER A 150 -13.15 -16.10 -2.83
CA SER A 150 -13.41 -14.85 -3.55
C SER A 150 -12.35 -13.76 -3.30
N TRP A 151 -11.65 -13.80 -2.18
CA TRP A 151 -10.61 -12.82 -1.83
C TRP A 151 -9.26 -13.11 -2.49
N LYS A 152 -9.08 -14.31 -3.04
CA LYS A 152 -7.82 -14.82 -3.60
C LYS A 152 -7.88 -15.13 -5.10
N ILE A 153 -9.00 -14.79 -5.75
CA ILE A 153 -9.15 -15.04 -7.19
C ILE A 153 -8.21 -14.08 -7.89
N ASN A 154 -7.03 -14.54 -8.29
CA ASN A 154 -6.09 -13.74 -9.03
C ASN A 154 -6.70 -13.41 -10.41
N LYS A 155 -7.46 -12.31 -10.50
CA LYS A 155 -8.17 -11.89 -11.73
C LYS A 155 -7.20 -11.43 -12.84
N THR A 156 -5.90 -11.50 -12.60
CA THR A 156 -4.81 -11.15 -13.53
C THR A 156 -4.37 -12.29 -14.43
N SER A 157 -5.02 -13.47 -14.40
CA SER A 157 -4.88 -14.48 -15.45
C SER A 157 -5.68 -14.07 -16.69
N ILE A 158 -5.20 -13.07 -17.43
CA ILE A 158 -5.58 -12.88 -18.83
C ILE A 158 -4.50 -13.58 -19.66
N GLN A 159 -4.93 -14.65 -20.35
CA GLN A 159 -4.19 -15.37 -21.39
C GLN A 159 -3.88 -14.46 -22.58
#